data_AF-A0A0D1V252-F1
#
_entry.id   AF-A0A0D1V252-F1
#
_cell.length_a   1.000
_cell.length_b   1.000
_cell.length_c   1.000
_cell.angle_alpha   90.00
_cell.angle_beta   90.00
_cell.angle_gamma   90.00
#
_symmetry.space_group_name_H-M   'P 1'
#
loop_
_entity.id
_entity.type
_entity.pdbx_description
1 polymer ?
#
loop_
_entity_poly.entity_id
_entity_poly.type
_entity_poly.pdbx_seq_one_letter_code
_entity_poly.pdbx_strand_id
1 'polypeptide(L)' 'MYENDFSGIQIIDSFVTHHLFQITATLRLLGIEAIITGIRPALAETAVRLGINLSDLKTFATVQQALESIEHKASAQG' A
#
# COMPACT_ATOMS: atom_id res chain seq x y z
N MET A 1 -15.74 25.90 -15.33
CA MET A 1 -15.83 25.90 -13.85
C MET A 1 -16.66 24.69 -13.41
N TYR A 2 -15.99 23.57 -13.19
CA TYR A 2 -16.46 22.39 -12.44
C TYR A 2 -15.21 21.84 -11.71
N GLU A 3 -14.56 22.67 -10.89
CA GLU A 3 -13.58 22.18 -9.91
C GLU A 3 -14.35 21.96 -8.60
N ASN A 4 -15.15 20.90 -8.61
CA ASN A 4 -16.00 20.48 -7.50
C ASN A 4 -15.12 19.81 -6.42
N ASP A 5 -15.54 19.88 -5.15
CA ASP A 5 -14.87 19.41 -3.92
C ASP A 5 -14.17 18.04 -4.00
N PHE A 6 -14.55 17.19 -4.96
CA PHE A 6 -13.99 15.88 -5.19
C PHE A 6 -12.57 15.88 -5.78
N SER A 7 -12.20 16.87 -6.59
CA SER A 7 -10.86 16.94 -7.21
C SER A 7 -9.76 17.14 -6.16
N GLY A 8 -10.01 17.98 -5.15
CA GLY A 8 -9.12 18.17 -4.02
C GLY A 8 -8.91 16.89 -3.21
N ILE A 9 -9.97 16.10 -3.00
CA ILE A 9 -9.90 14.81 -2.30
C ILE A 9 -9.02 13.81 -3.08
N GLN A 10 -9.18 13.74 -4.42
CA GLN A 10 -8.37 12.84 -5.26
C GLN A 10 -6.89 13.25 -5.32
N ILE A 11 -6.62 14.56 -5.31
CA ILE A 11 -5.26 15.11 -5.25
C ILE A 11 -4.62 14.77 -3.89
N ILE A 12 -5.34 14.97 -2.79
CA ILE A 12 -4.88 14.61 -1.44
C ILE A 12 -4.62 13.11 -1.34
N ASP A 13 -5.52 12.26 -1.85
CA ASP A 13 -5.35 10.81 -1.89
C ASP A 13 -4.05 10.43 -2.64
N SER A 14 -3.76 11.10 -3.76
CA SER A 14 -2.53 10.87 -4.53
C SER A 14 -1.26 11.27 -3.76
N PHE A 15 -1.28 12.39 -3.02
CA PHE A 15 -0.15 12.80 -2.18
C PHE A 15 0.08 11.83 -1.01
N VAL A 16 -0.98 11.42 -0.32
CA VAL A 16 -0.90 10.44 0.79
C VAL A 16 -0.36 9.12 0.27
N THR A 17 -0.82 8.68 -0.92
CA THR A 17 -0.34 7.48 -1.60
C THR A 17 1.17 7.54 -1.84
N HIS A 18 1.65 8.64 -2.43
CA HIS A 18 3.07 8.81 -2.73
C HIS A 18 3.94 8.69 -1.46
N HIS A 19 3.56 9.39 -0.39
CA HIS A 19 4.30 9.34 0.87
C HIS A 19 4.24 7.97 1.54
N LEU A 20 3.09 7.29 1.50
CA LEU A 20 2.96 5.92 2.03
C LEU A 20 3.98 4.99 1.37
N PHE A 21 4.16 5.09 0.05
CA PHE A 21 5.13 4.25 -0.68
C PHE A 21 6.59 4.67 -0.45
N GLN A 22 6.87 5.95 -0.20
CA GLN A 22 8.20 6.37 0.23
C GLN A 22 8.56 5.80 1.61
N ILE A 23 7.59 5.74 2.53
CA ILE A 23 7.78 5.14 3.85
C ILE A 23 8.09 3.65 3.71
N THR A 24 7.33 2.91 2.91
CA THR A 24 7.60 1.47 2.72
C THR A 24 8.93 1.19 2.04
N ALA A 25 9.34 2.01 1.07
CA ALA A 25 10.67 1.93 0.48
C ALA A 25 11.77 2.16 1.54
N THR A 26 11.58 3.14 2.43
CA THR A 26 12.53 3.42 3.52
C THR A 26 12.62 2.26 4.51
N LEU A 27 11.48 1.68 4.91
CA LEU A 27 11.45 0.50 5.78
C LEU A 27 12.21 -0.68 5.17
N ARG A 28 12.10 -0.89 3.85
CA ARG A 28 12.85 -1.93 3.14
C ARG A 28 14.37 -1.70 3.22
N LEU A 29 14.83 -0.45 3.12
CA LEU A 29 16.25 -0.13 3.30
C LEU A 29 16.76 -0.47 4.72
N LEU A 30 15.88 -0.45 5.71
CA LEU A 30 16.16 -0.85 7.09
C LEU A 30 16.03 -2.37 7.32
N GLY A 31 15.74 -3.15 6.28
CA GLY A 31 15.53 -4.59 6.38
C GLY A 31 14.16 -4.98 6.97
N ILE A 32 13.21 -4.06 7.02
CA ILE A 32 11.86 -4.29 7.56
C ILE A 32 10.92 -4.66 6.41
N GLU A 33 10.32 -5.86 6.47
CA GLU A 33 9.26 -6.28 5.55
C GLU A 33 7.94 -5.58 5.96
N ALA A 34 7.49 -4.61 5.15
CA ALA A 34 6.21 -3.96 5.35
C ALA A 34 5.08 -4.75 4.68
N ILE A 35 3.96 -4.92 5.38
CA ILE A 35 2.71 -5.50 4.85
C ILE A 35 1.66 -4.40 4.80
N ILE A 36 1.06 -4.17 3.62
CA ILE A 36 -0.02 -3.19 3.45
C ILE A 36 -1.34 -3.91 3.26
N THR A 37 -2.37 -3.51 3.99
CA THR A 37 -3.70 -4.13 3.93
C THR A 37 -4.78 -3.14 3.54
N GLY A 38 -5.82 -3.58 2.83
CA GLY A 38 -7.00 -2.76 2.56
C GLY A 38 -6.80 -1.66 1.52
N ILE A 39 -5.84 -1.84 0.60
CA ILE A 39 -5.65 -0.91 -0.52
C ILE A 39 -6.89 -0.97 -1.41
N ARG A 40 -7.58 0.17 -1.57
CA ARG A 40 -8.71 0.29 -2.49
C ARG A 40 -8.23 0.15 -3.94
N PRO A 41 -8.98 -0.50 -4.84
CA PRO A 41 -8.57 -0.67 -6.24
C PRO A 41 -8.16 0.63 -6.94
N ALA A 42 -8.92 1.72 -6.73
CA ALA A 42 -8.62 3.04 -7.30
C ALA A 42 -7.28 3.62 -6.82
N LEU A 43 -6.88 3.30 -5.58
CA LEU A 43 -5.59 3.71 -5.01
C LEU A 43 -4.44 2.92 -5.63
N ALA A 44 -4.62 1.60 -5.79
CA ALA A 44 -3.66 0.74 -6.45
C ALA A 44 -3.45 1.16 -7.92
N GLU A 45 -4.53 1.46 -8.64
CA GLU A 45 -4.46 1.95 -10.01
C GLU A 45 -3.70 3.28 -10.11
N THR A 46 -3.96 4.20 -9.16
CA THR A 46 -3.27 5.48 -9.08
C THR A 46 -1.78 5.30 -8.80
N ALA A 47 -1.42 4.39 -7.88
CA ALA A 47 -0.03 4.07 -7.60
C ALA A 47 0.71 3.56 -8.84
N VAL A 48 0.11 2.63 -9.58
CA VAL A 48 0.68 2.09 -10.82
C VAL A 48 0.84 3.17 -11.88
N ARG A 49 -0.16 4.06 -12.03
CA ARG A 49 -0.10 5.20 -12.97
C ARG A 49 1.00 6.20 -12.60
N LEU A 50 1.31 6.35 -11.31
CA LEU A 50 2.40 7.18 -10.80
C LEU A 50 3.78 6.49 -10.88
N GLY A 51 3.86 5.28 -11.48
CA GLY A 51 5.11 4.54 -11.65
C GLY A 51 5.58 3.80 -10.41
N ILE A 52 4.72 3.63 -9.40
CA ILE A 52 5.06 2.94 -8.16
C ILE A 52 4.93 1.43 -8.39
N ASN A 53 6.02 0.71 -8.17
CA ASN A 53 6.02 -0.74 -8.27
C ASN A 53 5.37 -1.37 -7.03
N LEU A 54 4.15 -1.88 -7.18
CA LEU A 54 3.44 -2.59 -6.12
C LEU A 54 3.86 -4.05 -5.96
N SER A 55 4.51 -4.65 -6.95
CA SER A 55 4.93 -6.06 -6.93
C SER A 55 5.95 -6.36 -5.83
N ASP A 56 6.68 -5.34 -5.39
CA ASP A 56 7.67 -5.43 -4.31
C ASP A 56 7.03 -5.33 -2.91
N LEU A 57 5.72 -5.09 -2.83
CA LEU A 57 4.99 -4.92 -1.58
C LEU A 57 4.13 -6.14 -1.31
N LYS A 58 4.24 -6.67 -0.09
CA LYS A 58 3.31 -7.70 0.37
C LYS A 58 1.99 -7.03 0.73
N THR A 59 0.93 -7.38 0.00
CA THR A 59 -0.39 -6.76 0.19
C THR A 59 -1.49 -7.78 0.41
N PHE A 60 -2.51 -7.38 1.18
CA PHE A 60 -3.71 -8.18 1.43
C PHE A 60 -4.96 -7.32 1.35
N ALA A 61 -6.11 -7.93 1.01
CA ALA A 61 -7.37 -7.20 0.97
C ALA A 61 -7.83 -6.82 2.39
N THR A 62 -7.51 -7.64 3.39
CA THR A 62 -7.91 -7.41 4.79
C THR A 62 -6.76 -7.66 5.76
N VAL A 63 -6.88 -7.08 6.96
CA VAL A 63 -5.94 -7.35 8.08
C VAL A 63 -5.98 -8.81 8.49
N GLN A 64 -7.15 -9.43 8.49
CA GLN A 64 -7.31 -10.85 8.82
C GLN A 64 -6.45 -11.74 7.91
N GLN A 65 -6.55 -11.55 6.58
CA GLN A 65 -5.74 -12.29 5.61
C GLN A 65 -4.24 -12.08 5.83
N ALA A 66 -3.83 -10.85 6.19
CA ALA A 66 -2.45 -10.57 6.50
C ALA A 66 -1.97 -11.34 7.74
N LEU A 67 -2.76 -11.35 8.80
CA LEU A 67 -2.44 -12.04 10.05
C LEU A 67 -2.33 -13.55 9.84
N GLU A 68 -3.31 -14.17 9.17
CA GLU A 68 -3.27 -15.58 8.80
C GLU A 68 -1.98 -15.92 8.01
N SER A 69 -1.57 -15.04 7.09
CA SER A 69 -0.32 -15.24 6.32
C SER A 69 0.95 -15.19 7.18
N ILE A 70 0.95 -14.40 8.26
CA ILE A 70 2.10 -14.23 9.16
C ILE A 70 2.19 -15.45 10.08
N GLU A 71 1.05 -15.89 10.62
CA GLU A 71 0.97 -17.09 11.46
C GLU A 71 1.44 -18.35 10.71
N HIS A 72 0.98 -18.54 9.46
CA HIS A 72 1.45 -19.65 8.63
C HIS A 72 2.96 -19.61 8.33
N LYS A 73 3.55 -18.42 8.12
CA LYS A 73 5.00 -18.26 7.95
C LYS A 73 5.76 -18.66 9.24
N ALA A 74 5.25 -18.24 10.40
CA ALA A 74 5.86 -18.54 11.69
C ALA A 74 5.84 -20.05 12.02
N SER A 75 4.75 -20.75 11.68
CA SER A 75 4.64 -22.20 11.90
C SER A 75 5.45 -23.06 10.93
N ALA A 76 5.79 -22.54 9.74
CA ALA A 76 6.58 -23.25 8.73
C ALA A 76 8.11 -23.08 8.89
N GLN A 77 8.55 -22.20 9.79
CA GLN A 77 9.97 -21.95 10.10
C GLN A 77 10.44 -22.61 11.40
N GLY A 78 9.60 -23.46 12.02
CA GLY A 78 9.91 -24.26 13.20
C GLY A 78 10.28 -25.70 12.86
#